data_AF-A0A3P7B2E3-F1
#
_entry.id   AF-A0A3P7B2E3-F1
#
_cell.length_a   1.000
_cell.length_b   1.000
_cell.length_c   1.000
_cell.angle_alpha   90.00
_cell.angle_beta   90.00
_cell.angle_gamma   90.00
#
_symmetry.space_group_name_H-M   'P 1'
#
loop_
_entity.id
_entity.type
_entity.pdbx_description
1 polymer ?
#
loop_
_entity_poly.entity_id
_entity_poly.type
_entity_poly.pdbx_seq_one_letter_code
_entity_poly.pdbx_strand_id
1 'polypeptide(L)'
;MFASDSRVLGNICRSPIAEAVFLDIIKKRGVQDEWKVDSSAIIDFHTGKGPDRRAMSTLKKFGITDYQHRARVTSTADIREFDYIFGMDNSNISDLRDLEKQTEGKAKIELLGKYDPEGHLIVPDPYYEAGDEMNQIKDRNMSSQTSLVMYLVLRRDLMSSLGWPMGAVCTQAAHAASAVMWIFRNDPNTELYAKELDSMHKVTLGVWVEDGQSVCIALKPYPKDQVKNAMKGLKLF
;
A
#
# COMPACT_ATOMS: atom_id res chain seq x y z
N MET A 1 -0.90 -12.86 -13.48
CA MET A 1 -0.56 -11.45 -13.19
C MET A 1 -0.74 -11.17 -11.70
N PHE A 2 0.12 -10.33 -11.12
CA PHE A 2 0.07 -9.93 -9.71
C PHE A 2 -0.36 -8.48 -9.55
N ALA A 3 -1.42 -8.20 -8.80
CA ALA A 3 -1.96 -6.86 -8.60
C ALA A 3 -1.83 -6.43 -7.13
N SER A 4 -1.37 -5.19 -6.91
CA SER A 4 -1.20 -4.60 -5.58
C SER A 4 -1.99 -3.31 -5.37
N ASP A 5 -2.18 -2.93 -4.11
CA ASP A 5 -2.96 -1.75 -3.71
C ASP A 5 -2.35 -0.43 -4.16
N SER A 6 -3.26 0.50 -4.38
CA SER A 6 -3.14 1.94 -4.47
C SER A 6 -2.59 2.67 -3.26
N ARG A 7 -2.72 2.12 -2.05
CA ARG A 7 -2.80 2.99 -0.87
C ARG A 7 -1.54 3.75 -0.47
N VAL A 8 -0.34 3.33 -0.87
CA VAL A 8 0.86 4.21 -0.72
C VAL A 8 1.94 3.92 -1.76
N LEU A 9 2.07 2.71 -2.31
CA LEU A 9 3.19 2.31 -3.17
C LEU A 9 2.78 1.35 -4.30
N GLY A 10 1.80 1.77 -5.12
CA GLY A 10 1.32 0.96 -6.25
C GLY A 10 2.46 0.35 -7.06
N ASN A 11 2.53 -0.99 -7.09
CA ASN A 11 3.39 -1.78 -7.99
C ASN A 11 4.89 -1.47 -7.95
N ILE A 12 5.43 -1.15 -6.77
CA ILE A 12 6.89 -1.03 -6.55
C ILE A 12 7.45 -1.96 -5.46
N CYS A 13 6.61 -2.59 -4.64
CA CYS A 13 7.03 -3.50 -3.55
C CYS A 13 6.45 -4.91 -3.68
N ARG A 14 5.20 -5.14 -3.24
CA ARG A 14 4.62 -6.50 -3.13
C ARG A 14 4.47 -7.23 -4.47
N SER A 15 3.79 -6.61 -5.43
CA SER A 15 3.54 -7.25 -6.73
C SER A 15 4.80 -7.43 -7.59
N PRO A 16 5.78 -6.50 -7.59
CA PRO A 16 7.06 -6.77 -8.25
C PRO A 16 7.88 -7.88 -7.59
N ILE A 17 7.86 -8.01 -6.26
CA ILE A 17 8.53 -9.13 -5.57
C ILE A 17 7.88 -10.46 -5.97
N ALA A 18 6.55 -10.53 -5.94
CA ALA A 18 5.83 -11.74 -6.32
C ALA A 18 6.09 -12.15 -7.77
N GLU A 19 6.10 -11.17 -8.69
CA GLU A 19 6.46 -11.39 -10.09
C GLU A 19 7.89 -11.91 -10.24
N ALA A 20 8.87 -11.23 -9.63
CA ALA A 20 10.28 -11.60 -9.71
C ALA A 20 10.54 -13.01 -9.18
N VAL A 21 9.93 -13.37 -8.04
CA VAL A 21 10.03 -14.71 -7.46
C VAL A 21 9.38 -15.75 -8.37
N PHE A 22 8.21 -15.46 -8.93
CA PHE A 22 7.54 -16.39 -9.83
C PHE A 22 8.35 -16.61 -11.12
N LEU A 23 8.88 -15.54 -11.72
CA LEU A 23 9.78 -15.61 -12.88
C LEU A 23 11.02 -16.46 -12.60
N ASP A 24 11.65 -16.29 -11.44
CA ASP A 24 12.80 -17.10 -11.04
C ASP A 24 12.44 -18.59 -10.89
N ILE A 25 11.28 -18.90 -10.31
CA ILE A 25 10.80 -20.28 -10.16
C ILE A 25 10.55 -20.95 -11.52
N ILE A 26 9.85 -20.28 -12.44
CA ILE A 26 9.56 -20.86 -13.76
C ILE A 26 10.82 -20.98 -14.63
N LYS A 27 11.77 -20.04 -14.49
CA LYS A 27 13.08 -20.10 -15.15
C LYS A 27 13.88 -21.31 -14.65
N LYS A 28 13.94 -21.52 -13.33
CA LYS A 28 14.59 -22.69 -12.73
C LYS A 28 13.94 -24.02 -13.11
N ARG A 29 12.63 -24.02 -13.39
CA ARG A 29 11.87 -25.20 -13.86
C ARG A 29 11.93 -25.40 -15.37
N GLY A 30 12.47 -24.45 -16.13
CA GLY A 30 12.60 -24.54 -17.60
C GLY A 30 11.28 -24.39 -18.36
N VAL A 31 10.26 -23.77 -17.76
CA VAL A 31 8.91 -23.61 -18.36
C VAL A 31 8.56 -22.16 -18.69
N GLN A 32 9.53 -21.25 -18.66
CA GLN A 32 9.29 -19.82 -18.82
C GLN A 32 8.54 -19.44 -20.11
N ASP A 33 8.76 -20.19 -21.20
CA ASP A 33 8.16 -19.91 -22.51
C ASP A 33 6.66 -20.25 -22.57
N GLU A 34 6.15 -21.00 -21.58
CA GLU A 34 4.73 -21.34 -21.44
C GLU A 34 3.95 -20.32 -20.61
N TRP A 35 4.64 -19.37 -19.96
CA TRP A 35 4.02 -18.46 -19.00
C TRP A 35 4.21 -17.00 -19.38
N LYS A 36 3.10 -16.27 -19.44
CA LYS A 36 3.10 -14.80 -19.42
C LYS A 36 2.91 -14.32 -17.97
N VAL A 37 3.91 -13.64 -17.44
CA VAL A 37 3.92 -13.09 -16.07
C VAL A 37 4.06 -11.58 -16.13
N ASP A 38 3.34 -10.88 -15.26
CA ASP A 38 3.33 -9.43 -15.19
C ASP A 38 2.83 -9.00 -13.80
N SER A 39 3.10 -7.75 -13.43
CA SER A 39 2.55 -7.11 -12.24
C SER A 39 2.05 -5.69 -12.49
N SER A 40 1.03 -5.28 -11.73
CA SER A 40 0.43 -3.95 -11.84
C SER A 40 -0.08 -3.42 -10.49
N ALA A 41 -0.55 -2.17 -10.52
CA ALA A 41 -1.28 -1.52 -9.45
C ALA A 41 -2.67 -1.12 -9.93
N ILE A 42 -3.64 -1.08 -9.01
CA ILE A 42 -4.98 -0.61 -9.31
C ILE A 42 -5.02 0.88 -9.71
N ILE A 43 -4.11 1.72 -9.20
CA ILE A 43 -4.05 3.15 -9.52
C ILE A 43 -2.67 3.64 -9.96
N ASP A 44 -2.67 4.80 -10.59
CA ASP A 44 -1.57 5.44 -11.33
C ASP A 44 -0.52 6.19 -10.47
N PHE A 45 -0.28 5.79 -9.22
CA PHE A 45 0.55 6.62 -8.33
C PHE A 45 2.06 6.55 -8.64
N HIS A 46 2.53 5.41 -9.17
CA HIS A 46 3.95 5.15 -9.42
C HIS A 46 4.26 4.79 -10.86
N THR A 47 3.30 4.89 -11.78
CA THR A 47 3.46 4.41 -13.15
C THR A 47 4.75 4.91 -13.80
N GLY A 48 5.49 3.97 -14.41
CA GLY A 48 6.79 4.19 -15.03
C GLY A 48 7.98 4.13 -14.07
N LYS A 49 7.78 4.19 -12.74
CA LYS A 49 8.88 4.02 -11.76
C LYS A 49 9.31 2.56 -11.66
N GLY A 50 10.60 2.35 -11.40
CA GLY A 50 11.13 1.02 -11.10
C GLY A 50 10.74 0.54 -9.70
N PRO A 51 11.01 -0.74 -9.36
CA PRO A 51 10.77 -1.27 -8.03
C PRO A 51 11.50 -0.48 -6.93
N ASP A 52 10.91 -0.45 -5.74
CA ASP A 52 11.49 0.18 -4.56
C ASP A 52 12.84 -0.45 -4.23
N ARG A 53 13.79 0.37 -3.77
CA ARG A 53 15.14 -0.07 -3.41
C ARG A 53 15.13 -1.20 -2.37
N ARG A 54 14.17 -1.21 -1.44
CA ARG A 54 14.01 -2.28 -0.44
C ARG A 54 13.57 -3.58 -1.10
N ALA A 55 12.63 -3.52 -2.03
CA ALA A 55 12.21 -4.69 -2.80
C ALA A 55 13.37 -5.29 -3.58
N MET A 56 14.15 -4.46 -4.29
CA MET A 56 15.36 -4.90 -4.99
C MET A 56 16.43 -5.45 -4.04
N SER A 57 16.59 -4.86 -2.86
CA SER A 57 17.51 -5.36 -1.84
C SER A 57 17.09 -6.73 -1.31
N THR A 58 15.79 -6.98 -1.15
CA THR A 58 15.26 -8.29 -0.74
C THR A 58 15.48 -9.31 -1.83
N LEU A 59 15.11 -9.01 -3.08
CA LEU A 59 15.33 -9.90 -4.23
C LEU A 59 16.79 -10.31 -4.39
N LYS A 60 17.72 -9.36 -4.20
CA LYS A 60 19.16 -9.64 -4.23
C LYS A 60 19.60 -10.66 -3.17
N LYS A 61 19.00 -10.66 -1.97
CA LYS A 61 19.31 -11.66 -0.92
C LYS A 61 18.91 -13.08 -1.35
N PHE A 62 17.92 -13.21 -2.23
CA PHE A 62 17.47 -14.48 -2.80
C PHE A 62 18.12 -14.81 -4.15
N GLY A 63 19.16 -14.05 -4.55
CA GLY A 63 19.91 -14.28 -5.79
C GLY A 63 19.26 -13.74 -7.06
N ILE A 64 18.15 -13.00 -6.94
CA ILE A 64 17.48 -12.37 -8.09
C ILE A 64 18.06 -10.96 -8.28
N THR A 65 18.87 -10.78 -9.33
CA THR A 65 19.61 -9.52 -9.58
C THR A 65 19.33 -8.89 -10.93
N ASP A 66 18.73 -9.63 -11.85
CA ASP A 66 18.43 -9.24 -13.23
C ASP A 66 16.97 -8.81 -13.43
N TYR A 67 16.20 -8.66 -12.35
CA TYR A 67 14.80 -8.24 -12.42
C TYR A 67 14.66 -6.77 -12.84
N GLN A 68 13.88 -6.55 -13.89
CA GLN A 68 13.50 -5.23 -14.37
C GLN A 68 11.99 -5.15 -14.43
N HIS A 69 11.44 -4.05 -13.91
CA HIS A 69 10.02 -3.80 -13.92
C HIS A 69 9.76 -2.31 -14.00
N ARG A 70 8.60 -1.96 -14.53
CA ARG A 70 8.07 -0.59 -14.45
C ARG A 70 6.64 -0.67 -13.96
N ALA A 71 6.38 0.09 -12.90
CA ALA A 71 5.06 0.18 -12.35
C ALA A 71 4.05 0.56 -13.44
N ARG A 72 2.91 -0.13 -13.48
CA ARG A 72 1.84 0.15 -14.43
C ARG A 72 0.48 -0.04 -13.79
N VAL A 73 -0.55 0.56 -14.40
CA VAL A 73 -1.92 0.47 -13.93
C VAL A 73 -2.60 -0.79 -14.49
N THR A 74 -3.43 -1.44 -13.66
CA THR A 74 -4.32 -2.52 -14.07
C THR A 74 -5.39 -1.94 -14.98
N SER A 75 -5.51 -2.49 -16.18
CA SER A 75 -6.49 -2.12 -17.17
C SER A 75 -7.57 -3.19 -17.31
N THR A 76 -8.70 -2.85 -17.93
CA THR A 76 -9.72 -3.84 -18.32
C THR A 76 -9.20 -4.85 -19.35
N ALA A 77 -8.15 -4.51 -20.12
CA ALA A 77 -7.49 -5.45 -21.01
C ALA A 77 -6.79 -6.58 -20.24
N ASP A 78 -6.22 -6.28 -19.06
CA ASP A 78 -5.61 -7.29 -18.20
C ASP A 78 -6.61 -8.35 -17.73
N ILE A 79 -7.84 -7.93 -17.40
CA ILE A 79 -8.94 -8.82 -17.01
C ILE A 79 -9.33 -9.79 -18.16
N ARG A 80 -9.14 -9.37 -19.42
CA ARG A 80 -9.41 -10.21 -20.60
C ARG A 80 -8.25 -11.12 -20.95
N GLU A 81 -7.04 -10.62 -20.80
CA GLU A 81 -5.84 -11.27 -21.32
C GLU A 81 -5.34 -12.38 -20.38
N PHE A 82 -5.28 -12.11 -19.08
CA PHE A 82 -4.71 -13.04 -18.11
C PHE A 82 -5.73 -14.09 -17.67
N ASP A 83 -5.27 -15.32 -17.49
CA ASP A 83 -6.09 -16.40 -16.93
C ASP A 83 -6.23 -16.28 -15.40
N TYR A 84 -5.20 -15.73 -14.74
CA TYR A 84 -5.16 -15.53 -13.28
C TYR A 84 -4.66 -14.14 -12.93
N ILE A 85 -5.38 -13.48 -12.01
CA ILE A 85 -4.97 -12.23 -11.40
C ILE A 85 -4.99 -12.40 -9.89
N PHE A 86 -3.83 -12.24 -9.26
CA PHE A 86 -3.68 -12.41 -7.82
C PHE A 86 -3.63 -11.05 -7.10
N GLY A 87 -4.57 -10.84 -6.18
CA GLY A 87 -4.53 -9.71 -5.24
C GLY A 87 -3.70 -10.07 -3.99
N MET A 88 -3.03 -9.07 -3.41
CA MET A 88 -2.23 -9.26 -2.19
C MET A 88 -3.05 -9.15 -0.91
N ASP A 89 -4.15 -8.41 -0.96
CA ASP A 89 -5.07 -8.21 0.15
C ASP A 89 -6.53 -8.07 -0.33
N ASN A 90 -7.46 -8.04 0.62
CA ASN A 90 -8.89 -7.92 0.32
C ASN A 90 -9.27 -6.62 -0.38
N SER A 91 -8.50 -5.54 -0.20
CA SER A 91 -8.75 -4.29 -0.92
C SER A 91 -8.47 -4.50 -2.41
N ASN A 92 -7.37 -5.17 -2.76
CA ASN A 92 -7.03 -5.46 -4.15
C ASN A 92 -8.10 -6.30 -4.81
N ILE A 93 -8.63 -7.30 -4.10
CA ILE A 93 -9.73 -8.12 -4.62
C ILE A 93 -10.96 -7.27 -4.87
N SER A 94 -11.36 -6.41 -3.93
CA SER A 94 -12.50 -5.51 -4.14
C SER A 94 -12.33 -4.66 -5.39
N ASP A 95 -11.18 -4.03 -5.55
CA ASP A 95 -10.90 -3.12 -6.67
C ASP A 95 -10.84 -3.88 -8.01
N LEU A 96 -10.22 -5.07 -8.04
CA LEU A 96 -10.19 -5.93 -9.23
C LEU A 96 -11.59 -6.40 -9.62
N ARG A 97 -12.45 -6.70 -8.65
CA ARG A 97 -13.85 -7.08 -8.92
C ARG A 97 -14.66 -5.89 -9.44
N ASP A 98 -14.36 -4.67 -9.00
CA ASP A 98 -15.00 -3.48 -9.56
C ASP A 98 -14.53 -3.19 -11.00
N LEU A 99 -13.28 -3.52 -11.35
CA LEU A 99 -12.80 -3.51 -12.73
C LEU A 99 -13.41 -4.62 -13.58
N GLU A 100 -13.59 -5.83 -13.03
CA GLU A 100 -14.26 -6.95 -13.70
C GLU A 100 -15.71 -6.61 -14.05
N LYS A 101 -16.44 -5.85 -13.22
CA LYS A 101 -17.80 -5.41 -13.57
C LYS A 101 -17.86 -4.51 -14.81
N GLN A 102 -16.75 -3.89 -15.21
CA GLN A 102 -16.68 -2.99 -16.36
C GLN A 102 -16.34 -3.72 -17.66
N THR A 103 -16.00 -5.01 -17.60
CA THR A 103 -15.65 -5.79 -18.79
C THR A 103 -15.93 -7.27 -18.58
N GLU A 104 -16.42 -7.95 -19.61
CA GLU A 104 -16.33 -9.41 -19.61
C GLU A 104 -14.87 -9.82 -19.78
N GLY A 105 -14.41 -10.76 -18.95
CA GLY A 105 -13.06 -11.31 -18.99
C GLY A 105 -13.01 -12.69 -18.38
N LYS A 106 -11.97 -13.44 -18.72
CA LYS A 106 -11.76 -14.84 -18.28
C LYS A 106 -10.93 -14.95 -17.00
N ALA A 107 -10.35 -13.84 -16.54
CA ALA A 107 -9.40 -13.84 -15.43
C ALA A 107 -10.04 -14.36 -14.14
N LYS A 108 -9.41 -15.36 -13.53
CA LYS A 108 -9.74 -15.79 -12.18
C LYS A 108 -9.06 -14.88 -11.16
N ILE A 109 -9.84 -14.07 -10.45
CA ILE A 109 -9.36 -13.14 -9.42
C ILE A 109 -9.36 -13.81 -8.05
N GLU A 110 -8.18 -14.05 -7.47
CA GLU A 110 -8.00 -14.72 -6.17
C GLU A 110 -6.92 -14.04 -5.31
N LEU A 111 -6.93 -14.28 -4.00
CA LEU A 111 -5.83 -13.85 -3.11
C LEU A 111 -4.61 -14.73 -3.35
N LEU A 112 -3.43 -14.13 -3.44
CA LEU A 112 -2.18 -14.89 -3.49
C LEU A 112 -2.00 -15.76 -2.24
N GLY A 113 -2.32 -15.22 -1.07
CA GLY A 113 -2.23 -15.93 0.22
C GLY A 113 -3.14 -17.15 0.34
N LYS A 114 -4.09 -17.35 -0.57
CA LYS A 114 -4.88 -18.60 -0.64
C LYS A 114 -4.00 -19.83 -0.90
N TYR A 115 -2.82 -19.62 -1.49
CA TYR A 115 -1.85 -20.67 -1.83
C TYR A 115 -0.71 -20.77 -0.81
N ASP A 116 -0.75 -20.01 0.28
CA ASP A 116 0.22 -20.12 1.36
C ASP A 116 0.00 -21.43 2.14
N PRO A 117 1.00 -22.33 2.24
CA PRO A 117 0.92 -23.54 3.05
C PRO A 117 0.62 -23.28 4.53
N GLU A 118 0.98 -22.11 5.05
CA GLU A 118 0.71 -21.70 6.44
C GLU A 118 -0.67 -21.06 6.62
N GLY A 119 -1.40 -20.81 5.53
CA GLY A 119 -2.76 -20.30 5.54
C GLY A 119 -2.89 -18.78 5.72
N HIS A 120 -1.81 -18.00 5.58
CA HIS A 120 -1.91 -16.55 5.64
C HIS A 120 -2.51 -16.00 4.35
N LEU A 121 -3.76 -15.54 4.43
CA LEU A 121 -4.51 -15.05 3.27
C LEU A 121 -4.03 -13.69 2.75
N ILE A 122 -3.40 -12.89 3.59
CA ILE A 122 -2.97 -11.52 3.28
C ILE A 122 -1.46 -11.47 3.20
N VAL A 123 -0.95 -10.98 2.08
CA VAL A 123 0.48 -10.68 1.92
C VAL A 123 0.73 -9.29 2.49
N PRO A 124 1.43 -9.18 3.63
CA PRO A 124 1.63 -7.91 4.27
C PRO A 124 2.48 -6.97 3.41
N ASP A 125 2.28 -5.68 3.60
CA ASP A 125 3.03 -4.66 2.86
C ASP A 125 4.35 -4.35 3.59
N PRO A 126 5.52 -4.67 2.98
CA PRO A 126 6.81 -4.41 3.61
C PRO A 126 7.07 -2.92 3.84
N TYR A 127 6.30 -2.03 3.20
CA TYR A 127 6.33 -0.60 3.52
C TYR A 127 5.87 -0.30 4.94
N TYR A 128 4.86 -1.04 5.41
CA TYR A 128 4.30 -0.89 6.75
C TYR A 128 5.09 -1.73 7.76
N GLU A 129 5.68 -2.85 7.32
CA GLU A 129 6.43 -3.76 8.19
C GLU A 129 7.91 -3.42 8.39
N ALA A 130 8.50 -2.56 7.55
CA ALA A 130 9.87 -2.06 7.80
C ALA A 130 10.00 -1.34 9.16
N GLY A 131 8.87 -0.93 9.77
CA GLY A 131 8.80 -0.46 11.15
C GLY A 131 8.39 -1.52 12.18
N ASP A 132 7.75 -2.63 11.81
CA ASP A 132 7.18 -3.59 12.78
C ASP A 132 8.05 -4.84 13.00
N GLU A 133 8.83 -5.35 12.02
CA GLU A 133 9.68 -6.54 12.25
C GLU A 133 10.98 -6.23 13.01
N MET A 134 11.60 -5.08 12.72
CA MET A 134 12.75 -4.61 13.50
C MET A 134 12.34 -4.23 14.93
N ASN A 135 11.08 -3.83 15.13
CA ASN A 135 10.53 -3.56 16.45
C ASN A 135 10.18 -4.86 17.18
N GLN A 136 9.62 -5.90 16.56
CA GLN A 136 9.33 -7.15 17.28
C GLN A 136 10.58 -7.85 17.86
N ILE A 137 11.73 -7.75 17.19
CA ILE A 137 13.00 -8.30 17.72
C ILE A 137 13.67 -7.34 18.73
N LYS A 138 13.47 -6.02 18.61
CA LYS A 138 13.91 -5.03 19.61
C LYS A 138 12.98 -4.95 20.84
N ASP A 139 11.70 -5.30 20.71
CA ASP A 139 10.66 -5.20 21.74
C ASP A 139 10.84 -6.26 22.84
N ARG A 140 11.59 -7.33 22.57
CA ARG A 140 11.99 -8.28 23.62
C ARG A 140 13.13 -7.81 24.49
N ASN A 141 13.90 -6.79 24.08
CA ASN A 141 15.09 -6.34 24.80
C ASN A 141 15.17 -4.83 25.06
N MET A 142 14.18 -4.03 24.62
CA MET A 142 14.13 -2.61 24.89
C MET A 142 12.73 -2.25 25.41
N SER A 143 12.66 -1.87 26.67
CA SER A 143 11.50 -1.21 27.26
C SER A 143 11.04 -0.02 26.39
N SER A 144 9.78 -0.06 25.94
CA SER A 144 8.93 1.12 25.66
C SER A 144 9.48 2.18 24.68
N GLN A 145 9.60 1.85 23.39
CA GLN A 145 9.49 2.89 22.36
C GLN A 145 8.11 2.82 21.71
N THR A 146 7.24 3.77 22.06
CA THR A 146 5.92 3.85 21.47
C THR A 146 6.02 4.35 20.04
N SER A 147 5.60 3.56 19.06
CA SER A 147 5.57 3.97 17.66
C SER A 147 4.64 5.18 17.48
N LEU A 148 5.18 6.26 16.91
CA LEU A 148 4.42 7.48 16.64
C LEU A 148 3.76 7.41 15.26
N VAL A 149 2.52 7.87 15.19
CA VAL A 149 1.74 7.87 13.95
C VAL A 149 0.97 9.19 13.81
N MET A 150 0.96 9.72 12.60
CA MET A 150 0.10 10.84 12.21
C MET A 150 -1.13 10.30 11.48
N TYR A 151 -2.32 10.73 11.89
CA TYR A 151 -3.57 10.37 11.23
C TYR A 151 -4.06 11.51 10.33
N LEU A 152 -4.50 11.16 9.13
CA LEU A 152 -5.17 12.05 8.19
C LEU A 152 -6.60 11.53 8.01
N VAL A 153 -7.61 12.32 8.35
CA VAL A 153 -9.02 11.97 8.17
C VAL A 153 -9.54 12.76 6.97
N LEU A 154 -9.97 12.05 5.93
CA LEU A 154 -10.42 12.61 4.66
C LEU A 154 -11.91 12.33 4.42
N ARG A 155 -12.57 13.27 3.76
CA ARG A 155 -13.95 13.14 3.31
C ARG A 155 -14.06 12.25 2.08
N ARG A 156 -14.79 11.13 2.20
CA ARG A 156 -14.94 10.12 1.11
C ARG A 156 -15.79 10.63 -0.05
N ASP A 157 -16.77 11.48 0.27
CA ASP A 157 -17.71 12.05 -0.69
C ASP A 157 -17.06 13.01 -1.69
N LEU A 158 -15.87 13.54 -1.37
CA LEU A 158 -15.10 14.39 -2.29
C LEU A 158 -14.89 13.71 -3.64
N MET A 159 -14.44 12.45 -3.61
CA MET A 159 -14.20 11.70 -4.86
C MET A 159 -15.48 11.06 -5.39
N SER A 160 -16.26 10.41 -4.52
CA SER A 160 -17.40 9.61 -4.97
C SER A 160 -18.60 10.43 -5.42
N SER A 161 -18.87 11.56 -4.75
CA SER A 161 -20.12 12.31 -4.88
C SER A 161 -19.89 13.70 -5.48
N LEU A 162 -18.79 14.35 -5.11
CA LEU A 162 -18.43 15.69 -5.56
C LEU A 162 -17.45 15.69 -6.76
N GLY A 163 -17.00 14.51 -7.19
CA GLY A 163 -16.18 14.34 -8.39
C GLY A 163 -14.80 15.01 -8.34
N TRP A 164 -14.25 15.23 -7.15
CA TRP A 164 -12.92 15.81 -7.00
C TRP A 164 -11.85 14.86 -7.57
N PRO A 165 -10.88 15.38 -8.33
CA PRO A 165 -9.75 14.57 -8.77
C PRO A 165 -8.90 14.16 -7.57
N MET A 166 -8.39 12.92 -7.58
CA MET A 166 -7.53 12.38 -6.51
C MET A 166 -6.35 13.32 -6.18
N GLY A 167 -5.74 13.93 -7.20
CA GLY A 167 -4.65 14.90 -7.01
C GLY A 167 -5.04 16.09 -6.13
N ALA A 168 -6.27 16.59 -6.24
CA ALA A 168 -6.76 17.67 -5.37
C ALA A 168 -6.93 17.19 -3.93
N VAL A 169 -7.47 15.98 -3.73
CA VAL A 169 -7.63 15.37 -2.39
C VAL A 169 -6.27 15.14 -1.73
N CYS A 170 -5.30 14.57 -2.47
CA CYS A 170 -3.93 14.38 -1.98
C CYS A 170 -3.26 15.71 -1.65
N THR A 171 -3.45 16.75 -2.46
CA THR A 171 -2.89 18.08 -2.22
C THR A 171 -3.41 18.67 -0.90
N GLN A 172 -4.71 18.52 -0.63
CA GLN A 172 -5.33 18.97 0.61
C GLN A 172 -4.82 18.18 1.82
N ALA A 173 -4.66 16.85 1.66
CA ALA A 173 -4.07 16.01 2.70
C ALA A 173 -2.61 16.40 3.01
N ALA A 174 -1.80 16.66 1.99
CA ALA A 174 -0.42 17.09 2.12
C ALA A 174 -0.31 18.48 2.78
N HIS A 175 -1.20 19.40 2.40
CA HIS A 175 -1.30 20.72 3.02
C HIS A 175 -1.64 20.62 4.51
N ALA A 176 -2.68 19.86 4.86
CA ALA A 176 -3.10 19.64 6.25
C ALA A 176 -1.98 18.99 7.09
N ALA A 177 -1.31 17.97 6.56
CA ALA A 177 -0.18 17.33 7.23
C ALA A 177 0.96 18.32 7.50
N SER A 178 1.32 19.12 6.49
CA SER A 178 2.40 20.11 6.59
C SER A 178 2.05 21.22 7.58
N ALA A 179 0.80 21.69 7.56
CA ALA A 179 0.30 22.69 8.50
C ALA A 179 0.36 22.17 9.95
N VAL A 180 -0.08 20.94 10.19
CA VAL A 180 -0.01 20.33 11.53
C VAL A 180 1.43 20.15 12.00
N MET A 181 2.33 19.66 11.14
CA MET A 181 3.76 19.56 11.49
C MET A 181 4.34 20.93 11.87
N TRP A 182 3.93 22.00 11.18
CA TRP A 182 4.38 23.36 11.50
C TRP A 182 3.77 23.92 12.80
N ILE A 183 2.47 23.76 12.98
CA ILE A 183 1.73 24.24 14.16
C ILE A 183 2.28 23.58 15.42
N PHE A 184 2.51 22.27 15.38
CA PHE A 184 2.99 21.47 16.52
C PHE A 184 4.49 21.20 16.48
N ARG A 185 5.29 21.99 15.75
CA ARG A 185 6.73 21.74 15.57
C ARG A 185 7.55 21.65 16.87
N ASN A 186 7.07 22.23 17.96
CA ASN A 186 7.71 22.21 19.29
C ASN A 186 7.09 21.16 20.23
N ASP A 187 6.17 20.33 19.74
CA ASP A 187 5.59 19.24 20.52
C ASP A 187 6.59 18.06 20.57
N PRO A 188 6.84 17.44 21.74
CA PRO A 188 7.84 16.38 21.87
C PRO A 188 7.63 15.18 20.95
N ASN A 189 6.38 14.80 20.68
CA ASN A 189 6.10 13.71 19.76
C ASN A 189 6.33 14.14 18.32
N THR A 190 6.00 15.39 17.97
CA THR A 190 6.23 15.92 16.63
C THR A 190 7.73 16.05 16.33
N GLU A 191 8.53 16.50 17.29
CA GLU A 191 9.99 16.53 17.19
C GLU A 191 10.56 15.12 17.03
N LEU A 192 10.14 14.16 17.86
CA LEU A 192 10.60 12.78 17.77
C LEU A 192 10.22 12.13 16.43
N TYR A 193 9.00 12.36 15.98
CA TYR A 193 8.49 11.89 14.70
C TYR A 193 9.27 12.46 13.50
N ALA A 194 9.78 13.69 13.59
CA ALA A 194 10.55 14.33 12.53
C ALA A 194 12.06 14.03 12.57
N LYS A 195 12.58 13.40 13.64
CA LYS A 195 14.03 13.10 13.78
C LYS A 195 14.55 12.08 12.78
N GLU A 196 13.71 11.10 12.41
CA GLU A 196 14.07 10.05 11.46
C GLU A 196 12.98 9.97 10.38
N LEU A 197 13.21 10.67 9.28
CA LEU A 197 12.21 10.82 8.21
C LEU A 197 11.79 9.47 7.60
N ASP A 198 12.69 8.49 7.57
CA ASP A 198 12.43 7.15 7.03
C ASP A 198 11.51 6.30 7.93
N SER A 199 11.33 6.67 9.20
CA SER A 199 10.42 5.99 10.15
C SER A 199 9.08 6.71 10.35
N MET A 200 8.85 7.83 9.65
CA MET A 200 7.60 8.58 9.71
C MET A 200 6.42 7.74 9.18
N HIS A 201 5.47 7.43 10.06
CA HIS A 201 4.28 6.68 9.71
C HIS A 201 3.02 7.55 9.65
N LYS A 202 2.26 7.46 8.54
CA LYS A 202 0.98 8.17 8.36
C LYS A 202 -0.12 7.18 8.04
N VAL A 203 -1.30 7.37 8.65
CA VAL A 203 -2.49 6.56 8.37
C VAL A 203 -3.61 7.47 7.89
N THR A 204 -4.13 7.18 6.71
CA THR A 204 -5.23 7.94 6.11
C THR A 204 -6.55 7.18 6.30
N LEU A 205 -7.50 7.82 6.96
CA LEU A 205 -8.82 7.31 7.28
C LEU A 205 -9.88 8.12 6.54
N GLY A 206 -11.00 7.49 6.22
CA GLY A 206 -12.09 8.08 5.47
C GLY A 206 -13.38 8.13 6.26
N VAL A 207 -14.04 9.29 6.22
CA VAL A 207 -15.34 9.56 6.84
C VAL A 207 -16.38 9.96 5.78
N TRP A 208 -17.63 9.56 6.02
CA TRP A 208 -18.79 10.08 5.29
C TRP A 208 -19.29 11.31 6.05
N VAL A 209 -19.21 12.48 5.44
CA VAL A 209 -19.55 13.74 6.12
C VAL A 209 -20.28 14.68 5.16
N GLU A 210 -21.27 15.38 5.70
CA GLU A 210 -22.12 16.36 5.02
C GLU A 210 -21.44 17.73 4.81
N ASP A 211 -22.11 18.62 4.09
CA ASP A 211 -21.64 19.95 3.73
C ASP A 211 -21.24 20.82 4.94
N GLY A 212 -20.15 21.60 4.77
CA GLY A 212 -19.65 22.55 5.77
C GLY A 212 -18.46 22.09 6.62
N GLN A 213 -18.04 20.82 6.54
CA GLN A 213 -16.83 20.33 7.23
C GLN A 213 -15.55 20.39 6.38
N SER A 214 -14.41 20.43 7.08
CA SER A 214 -13.07 20.45 6.47
C SER A 214 -12.83 19.24 5.55
N VAL A 215 -12.15 19.49 4.43
CA VAL A 215 -11.79 18.48 3.42
C VAL A 215 -10.89 17.38 4.02
N CYS A 216 -9.92 17.79 4.83
CA CYS A 216 -8.98 16.94 5.53
C CYS A 216 -8.76 17.45 6.95
N ILE A 217 -8.72 16.54 7.92
CA ILE A 217 -8.28 16.80 9.28
C ILE A 217 -6.99 16.01 9.51
N ALA A 218 -5.90 16.71 9.79
CA ALA A 218 -4.65 16.09 10.19
C ALA A 218 -4.50 16.16 11.71
N LEU A 219 -4.01 15.08 12.32
CA LEU A 219 -3.64 15.04 13.72
C LEU A 219 -2.13 15.13 13.85
N LYS A 220 -1.64 15.79 14.90
CA LYS A 220 -0.21 15.72 15.23
C LYS A 220 0.19 14.27 15.52
N PRO A 221 1.48 13.91 15.43
CA PRO A 221 1.95 12.59 15.78
C PRO A 221 1.59 12.21 17.22
N TYR A 222 1.01 11.02 17.38
CA TYR A 222 0.70 10.43 18.69
C TYR A 222 1.22 9.00 18.79
N PRO A 223 1.51 8.53 20.01
CA PRO A 223 1.71 7.11 20.28
C PRO A 223 0.53 6.29 19.77
N LYS A 224 0.79 5.27 18.94
CA LYS A 224 -0.23 4.45 18.25
C LYS A 224 -1.30 3.93 19.22
N ASP A 225 -0.88 3.44 20.39
CA ASP A 225 -1.79 2.87 21.39
C ASP A 225 -2.75 3.89 22.02
N GLN A 226 -2.38 5.17 22.08
CA GLN A 226 -3.25 6.22 22.63
C GLN A 226 -4.40 6.56 21.69
N VAL A 227 -4.16 6.51 20.38
CA VAL A 227 -5.13 6.94 19.36
C VAL A 227 -5.89 5.79 18.71
N LYS A 228 -5.38 4.56 18.80
CA LYS A 228 -6.00 3.35 18.21
C LYS A 228 -7.47 3.18 18.58
N ASN A 229 -7.83 3.42 19.84
CA ASN A 229 -9.20 3.27 20.32
C ASN A 229 -10.12 4.38 19.80
N ALA A 230 -9.62 5.63 19.70
CA ALA A 230 -10.40 6.76 19.21
C ALA A 230 -10.67 6.68 17.70
N MET A 231 -9.77 6.02 16.95
CA MET A 231 -9.92 5.80 15.51
C MET A 231 -10.71 4.52 15.16
N LYS A 232 -11.11 3.75 16.19
CA LYS A 232 -11.82 2.48 16.03
C LYS A 232 -13.23 2.73 15.48
N GLY A 233 -13.46 2.38 14.22
CA GLY A 233 -14.74 2.59 13.52
C GLY A 233 -14.60 3.41 12.24
N LEU A 234 -13.48 4.12 12.08
CA LEU A 234 -13.13 4.75 10.81
C LEU A 234 -12.51 3.71 9.88
N LYS A 235 -12.86 3.79 8.59
CA LYS A 235 -12.31 2.90 7.56
C LYS A 235 -11.15 3.59 6.85
N LEU A 236 -10.12 2.84 6.44
CA LEU A 236 -9.02 3.38 5.62
C LEU A 236 -9.56 4.08 4.37
N PHE A 237 -9.07 5.30 4.10
CA PHE A 237 -9.54 6.12 2.98
C PHE A 237 -9.31 5.41 1.64
#